data_AF-A0A7Y4GVP3-F1
#
_entry.id   AF-A0A7Y4GVP3-F1
#
_cell.length_a   1.000
_cell.length_b   1.000
_cell.length_c   1.000
_cell.angle_alpha   90.00
_cell.angle_beta   90.00
_cell.angle_gamma   90.00
#
_symmetry.space_group_name_H-M   'P 1'
#
loop_
_entity.id
_entity.type
_entity.pdbx_description
1 polymer ?
#
loop_
_entity_poly.entity_id
_entity_poly.type
_entity_poly.pdbx_seq_one_letter_code
_entity_poly.pdbx_strand_id
1 'polypeptide(L)'
;MIPKLPGLGPLAALLLAAALSAWLGIAGPISIEGLYRWQNLLAAFAALAAAAIAYTAAMAKVKLDRQISDEQLMRRSLAILLKVEFAIQVLRQEARELEEKLGDWKNKSFKTVDLAISEPKEILEAWETLDLFPGDLILALRTLRASLVLYRTDLAKFDSQVEWESTTLASIKANPTSRASVAAKLLIQQSTDTITALRATITRLTNLLNRA
;
A
#
# COMPACT_ATOMS: atom_id res chain seq x y z
N MET A 1 -27.70 19.76 27.80
CA MET A 1 -27.32 18.35 27.60
C MET A 1 -28.56 17.60 27.18
N ILE A 2 -28.60 17.04 25.96
CA ILE A 2 -29.78 16.31 25.46
C ILE A 2 -29.64 14.85 25.92
N PRO A 3 -30.54 14.33 26.79
CA PRO A 3 -30.46 12.95 27.22
C PRO A 3 -30.69 12.03 26.02
N LYS A 4 -29.72 11.15 25.74
CA LYS A 4 -29.90 10.07 24.74
C LYS A 4 -30.71 8.95 25.38
N LEU A 5 -31.82 8.59 24.75
CA LEU A 5 -32.61 7.43 25.15
C LEU A 5 -31.75 6.15 25.06
N PRO A 6 -31.94 5.18 25.97
CA PRO A 6 -31.27 3.89 25.89
C PRO A 6 -31.60 3.21 24.55
N GLY A 7 -30.62 2.55 23.93
CA GLY A 7 -30.81 1.87 22.64
C GLY A 7 -31.94 0.82 22.67
N LEU A 8 -32.36 0.35 21.50
CA LEU A 8 -33.48 -0.60 21.36
C LEU A 8 -33.33 -1.88 22.22
N GLY A 9 -32.10 -2.36 22.43
CA GLY A 9 -31.81 -3.53 23.27
C GLY A 9 -32.25 -3.38 24.74
N PRO A 10 -31.73 -2.39 25.50
CA PRO A 10 -32.14 -2.17 26.89
C PRO A 10 -33.63 -1.86 27.05
N LEU A 11 -34.27 -1.20 26.09
CA LEU A 11 -35.74 -0.99 26.10
C LEU A 11 -36.52 -2.30 25.98
N ALA A 12 -36.10 -3.19 25.08
CA ALA A 12 -36.74 -4.51 24.93
C ALA A 12 -36.56 -5.38 26.19
N ALA A 13 -35.38 -5.33 26.82
CA ALA A 13 -35.12 -6.04 28.08
C ALA A 13 -36.02 -5.53 29.23
N LEU A 14 -36.19 -4.21 29.35
CA LEU A 14 -37.07 -3.60 30.35
C LEU A 14 -38.54 -3.96 30.13
N LEU A 15 -39.01 -3.94 28.88
CA LEU A 15 -40.38 -4.33 28.54
C LEU A 15 -40.64 -5.82 28.79
N LEU A 16 -39.67 -6.68 28.48
CA LEU A 16 -39.77 -8.12 28.74
C LEU A 16 -39.76 -8.41 30.25
N ALA A 17 -38.92 -7.72 31.02
CA ALA A 17 -38.91 -7.82 32.48
C ALA A 17 -40.24 -7.32 33.10
N ALA A 18 -40.80 -6.22 32.60
CA ALA A 18 -42.11 -5.71 33.03
C ALA A 18 -43.25 -6.68 32.67
N ALA A 19 -43.23 -7.25 31.46
CA ALA A 19 -44.22 -8.24 31.03
C ALA A 19 -44.16 -9.52 31.86
N LEU A 20 -42.95 -10.03 32.15
CA LEU A 20 -42.77 -11.18 33.05
C LEU A 20 -43.27 -10.88 34.46
N SER A 21 -42.97 -9.70 34.99
CA SER A 21 -43.42 -9.26 36.32
C SER A 21 -44.94 -9.16 36.41
N ALA A 22 -45.58 -8.59 35.38
CA ALA A 22 -47.03 -8.50 35.28
C ALA A 22 -47.69 -9.89 35.15
N TRP A 23 -47.12 -10.77 34.32
CA TRP A 23 -47.59 -12.15 34.18
C TRP A 23 -47.50 -12.93 35.49
N LEU A 24 -46.39 -12.81 36.21
CA LEU A 24 -46.18 -13.40 37.53
C LEU A 24 -47.19 -12.88 38.57
N GLY A 25 -47.58 -11.60 38.49
CA GLY A 25 -48.61 -11.02 39.36
C GLY A 25 -50.03 -11.54 39.09
N ILE A 26 -50.35 -11.88 37.83
CA ILE A 26 -51.67 -12.37 37.43
C ILE A 26 -51.84 -13.87 37.71
N ALA A 27 -50.76 -14.66 37.66
CA ALA A 27 -50.80 -16.12 37.77
C ALA A 27 -51.02 -16.69 39.20
N GLY A 28 -51.05 -15.84 40.23
CA GLY A 28 -51.25 -16.26 41.62
C GLY A 28 -49.99 -16.87 42.28
N PRO A 29 -50.09 -17.27 43.58
CA PRO A 29 -48.94 -17.74 44.35
C PRO A 29 -48.37 -19.03 43.76
N ILE A 30 -47.13 -18.93 43.29
CA ILE A 30 -46.43 -20.00 42.58
C ILE A 30 -46.10 -21.11 43.57
N SER A 31 -46.55 -22.34 43.29
CA SER A 31 -46.13 -23.50 44.07
C SER A 31 -44.63 -23.76 43.89
N ILE A 32 -43.92 -23.96 45.00
CA ILE A 32 -42.45 -24.13 45.03
C ILE A 32 -42.01 -25.33 44.16
N GLU A 33 -42.83 -26.39 44.09
CA GLU A 33 -42.59 -27.55 43.22
C GLU A 33 -42.63 -27.20 41.72
N GLY A 34 -43.48 -26.26 41.31
CA GLY A 34 -43.53 -25.79 39.93
C GLY A 34 -42.23 -25.10 39.53
N LEU A 35 -41.63 -24.32 40.44
CA LEU A 35 -40.41 -23.54 40.20
C LEU A 35 -39.19 -24.42 39.87
N TYR A 36 -39.07 -25.58 40.53
CA TYR A 36 -38.02 -26.57 40.24
C TYR A 36 -38.10 -27.13 38.81
N ARG A 37 -39.31 -27.30 38.26
CA ARG A 37 -39.49 -27.78 36.89
C ARG A 37 -39.03 -26.75 35.85
N TRP A 38 -39.13 -25.47 36.16
CA TRP A 38 -38.69 -24.37 35.29
C TRP A 38 -37.19 -24.09 35.38
N GLN A 39 -36.50 -24.55 36.42
CA GLN A 39 -35.07 -24.31 36.62
C GLN A 39 -34.22 -24.79 35.43
N ASN A 40 -34.49 -25.99 34.91
CA ASN A 40 -33.75 -26.53 33.76
C ASN A 40 -33.99 -25.70 32.49
N LEU A 41 -35.20 -25.16 32.32
CA LEU A 41 -35.59 -24.36 31.17
C LEU A 41 -34.95 -22.95 31.24
N LEU A 42 -34.91 -22.34 32.43
CA LEU A 42 -34.19 -21.09 32.67
C LEU A 42 -32.68 -21.25 32.50
N ALA A 43 -32.10 -22.34 32.97
CA ALA A 43 -30.69 -22.65 32.76
C ALA A 43 -30.35 -22.81 31.27
N ALA A 44 -31.21 -23.47 30.50
CA ALA A 44 -31.05 -23.60 29.05
C ALA A 44 -31.11 -22.23 28.33
N PHE A 45 -32.05 -21.36 28.71
CA PHE A 45 -32.10 -19.99 28.16
C PHE A 45 -30.91 -19.13 28.55
N ALA A 46 -30.44 -19.23 29.79
CA ALA A 46 -29.24 -18.54 30.24
C ALA A 46 -28.01 -19.00 29.46
N ALA A 47 -27.86 -20.31 29.24
CA ALA A 47 -26.79 -20.87 28.43
C ALA A 47 -26.86 -20.40 26.97
N LEU A 48 -28.07 -20.35 26.38
CA LEU A 48 -28.28 -19.88 25.01
C LEU A 48 -27.99 -18.38 24.87
N ALA A 49 -28.41 -17.56 25.83
CA ALA A 49 -28.08 -16.13 25.88
C ALA A 49 -26.57 -15.91 26.02
N ALA A 50 -25.91 -16.66 26.91
CA ALA A 50 -24.46 -16.60 27.06
C ALA A 50 -23.73 -17.00 25.77
N ALA A 51 -24.19 -18.06 25.08
CA ALA A 51 -23.64 -18.49 23.80
C ALA A 51 -23.83 -17.43 22.70
N ALA A 52 -24.98 -16.77 22.64
CA ALA A 52 -25.25 -15.69 21.68
C ALA A 52 -24.34 -14.47 21.93
N ILE A 53 -24.16 -14.08 23.20
CA ILE A 53 -23.25 -12.98 23.57
C ILE A 53 -21.81 -13.36 23.22
N ALA A 54 -21.37 -14.58 23.55
CA ALA A 54 -20.03 -15.05 23.22
C ALA A 54 -19.78 -15.06 21.70
N TYR A 55 -20.76 -15.50 20.90
CA TYR A 55 -20.68 -15.49 19.45
C TYR A 55 -20.57 -14.06 18.88
N THR A 56 -21.39 -13.13 19.35
CA THR A 56 -21.32 -11.72 18.89
C THR A 56 -20.00 -11.05 19.29
N ALA A 57 -19.50 -11.33 20.50
CA ALA A 57 -18.19 -10.85 20.94
C ALA A 57 -17.05 -11.43 20.10
N ALA A 58 -17.08 -12.73 19.79
CA ALA A 58 -16.09 -13.38 18.92
C ALA A 58 -16.11 -12.78 17.50
N MET A 59 -17.30 -12.55 16.93
CA MET A 59 -17.44 -11.93 15.62
C MET A 59 -16.98 -10.46 15.61
N ALA A 60 -17.23 -9.72 16.68
CA ALA A 60 -16.72 -8.36 16.83
C ALA A 60 -15.18 -8.33 16.86
N LYS A 61 -14.55 -9.30 17.55
CA LYS A 61 -13.09 -9.44 17.56
C LYS A 61 -12.54 -9.76 16.16
N VAL A 62 -13.12 -10.73 15.46
CA VAL A 62 -12.67 -11.07 14.08
C VAL A 62 -12.77 -9.87 13.15
N LYS A 63 -13.84 -9.06 13.27
CA LYS A 63 -13.98 -7.84 12.48
C LYS A 63 -12.90 -6.81 12.83
N LEU A 64 -12.62 -6.62 14.12
CA LEU A 64 -11.58 -5.70 14.58
C LEU A 64 -10.19 -6.15 14.11
N ASP A 65 -9.87 -7.45 14.25
CA ASP A 65 -8.59 -8.01 13.82
C ASP A 65 -8.38 -7.84 12.30
N ARG A 66 -9.43 -8.02 11.50
CA ARG A 66 -9.39 -7.73 10.05
C ARG A 66 -9.13 -6.24 9.78
N GLN A 67 -9.83 -5.34 10.47
CA GLN A 67 -9.62 -3.90 10.31
C GLN A 67 -8.18 -3.48 10.66
N ILE A 68 -7.64 -3.98 11.77
CA ILE A 68 -6.25 -3.70 12.17
C ILE A 68 -5.27 -4.26 11.13
N SER A 69 -5.50 -5.48 10.63
CA SER A 69 -4.66 -6.09 9.60
C SER A 69 -4.68 -5.28 8.30
N ASP A 70 -5.86 -4.85 7.84
CA ASP A 70 -6.01 -4.04 6.64
C ASP A 70 -5.32 -2.68 6.78
N GLU A 71 -5.44 -2.03 7.95
CA GLU A 71 -4.77 -0.77 8.25
C GLU A 71 -3.23 -0.92 8.26
N GLN A 72 -2.72 -2.00 8.85
CA GLN A 72 -1.28 -2.29 8.83
C GLN A 72 -0.77 -2.53 7.40
N LEU A 73 -1.53 -3.24 6.57
CA LEU A 73 -1.21 -3.46 5.16
C LEU A 73 -1.18 -2.12 4.41
N MET A 74 -2.16 -1.24 4.62
CA MET A 74 -2.19 0.10 4.01
C MET A 74 -1.01 0.98 4.44
N ARG A 75 -0.64 0.96 5.73
CA ARG A 75 0.53 1.71 6.22
C ARG A 75 1.83 1.18 5.61
N ARG A 76 1.96 -0.14 5.50
CA ARG A 76 3.14 -0.77 4.86
C ARG A 76 3.23 -0.42 3.38
N SER A 77 2.13 -0.51 2.64
CA SER A 77 2.11 -0.16 1.22
C SER A 77 2.43 1.32 0.99
N LEU A 78 1.88 2.22 1.81
CA LEU A 78 2.21 3.66 1.77
C LEU A 78 3.70 3.91 2.03
N ALA A 79 4.29 3.26 3.02
CA ALA A 79 5.71 3.43 3.34
C ALA A 79 6.61 3.00 2.18
N ILE A 80 6.30 1.88 1.52
CA ILE A 80 7.04 1.41 0.35
C ILE A 80 6.84 2.38 -0.83
N LEU A 81 5.60 2.83 -1.09
CA LEU A 81 5.31 3.80 -2.16
C LEU A 81 6.10 5.10 -2.01
N LEU A 82 6.22 5.63 -0.80
CA LEU A 82 6.99 6.85 -0.53
C LEU A 82 8.49 6.65 -0.76
N LYS A 83 9.05 5.52 -0.33
CA LYS A 83 10.46 5.17 -0.61
C LYS A 83 10.71 5.08 -2.12
N VAL A 84 9.80 4.44 -2.85
CA VAL A 84 9.89 4.31 -4.32
C VAL A 84 9.79 5.67 -5.00
N GLU A 85 8.86 6.53 -4.57
CA GLU A 85 8.76 7.89 -5.11
C GLU A 85 10.08 8.65 -4.92
N PHE A 86 10.66 8.62 -3.72
CA PHE A 86 11.94 9.27 -3.44
C PHE A 86 13.07 8.68 -4.31
N ALA A 87 13.17 7.36 -4.41
CA ALA A 87 14.18 6.70 -5.23
C ALA A 87 14.08 7.07 -6.72
N ILE A 88 12.86 7.16 -7.26
CA ILE A 88 12.64 7.58 -8.65
C ILE A 88 12.96 9.07 -8.86
N GLN A 89 12.73 9.92 -7.84
CA GLN A 89 13.16 11.32 -7.90
C GLN A 89 14.69 11.44 -7.94
N VAL A 90 15.41 10.66 -7.12
CA VAL A 90 16.88 10.58 -7.15
C VAL A 90 17.35 10.12 -8.53
N LEU A 91 16.77 9.04 -9.06
CA LEU A 91 17.09 8.53 -10.39
C LEU A 91 16.86 9.59 -11.49
N ARG A 92 15.78 10.35 -11.39
CA ARG A 92 15.49 11.45 -12.33
C ARG A 92 16.54 12.56 -12.24
N GLN A 93 16.99 12.87 -11.03
CA GLN A 93 18.02 13.88 -10.80
C GLN A 93 19.36 13.42 -11.37
N GLU A 94 19.77 12.17 -11.12
CA GLU A 94 20.97 11.57 -11.71
C GLU A 94 20.92 11.57 -13.25
N ALA A 95 19.77 11.22 -13.84
CA ALA A 95 19.60 11.26 -15.28
C ALA A 95 19.71 12.68 -15.87
N ARG A 96 19.26 13.71 -15.14
CA ARG A 96 19.41 15.12 -15.53
C ARG A 96 20.85 15.61 -15.44
N GLU A 97 21.53 15.27 -14.35
CA GLU A 97 22.95 15.59 -14.17
C GLU A 97 23.81 14.91 -15.26
N LEU A 98 23.44 13.68 -15.64
CA LEU A 98 24.06 13.00 -16.76
C LEU A 98 23.82 13.73 -18.09
N GLU A 99 22.58 14.18 -18.36
CA GLU A 99 22.25 14.95 -19.56
C GLU A 99 23.05 16.27 -19.64
N GLU A 100 23.24 16.96 -18.51
CA GLU A 100 24.05 18.18 -18.41
C GLU A 100 25.53 17.88 -18.68
N LYS A 101 26.10 16.85 -18.02
CA LYS A 101 27.48 16.40 -18.26
C LYS A 101 27.73 16.00 -19.71
N LEU A 102 26.75 15.34 -20.36
CA LEU A 102 26.83 14.99 -21.78
C LEU A 102 26.91 16.24 -22.68
N GLY A 103 26.34 17.37 -22.26
CA GLY A 103 26.53 18.66 -22.92
C GLY A 103 27.98 19.13 -22.89
N ASP A 104 28.61 19.03 -21.71
CA ASP A 104 30.00 19.44 -21.48
C ASP A 104 31.04 18.53 -22.15
N TRP A 105 30.77 17.22 -22.18
CA TRP A 105 31.65 16.22 -22.79
C TRP A 105 31.71 16.28 -24.32
N LYS A 106 30.92 17.13 -24.97
CA LYS A 106 31.13 17.45 -26.39
C LYS A 106 32.55 17.97 -26.68
N ASN A 107 33.21 18.55 -25.67
CA ASN A 107 34.53 19.16 -25.82
C ASN A 107 35.59 18.57 -24.88
N LYS A 108 35.27 17.50 -24.14
CA LYS A 108 36.15 16.90 -23.12
C LYS A 108 36.13 15.38 -23.26
N SER A 109 37.24 14.75 -22.90
CA SER A 109 37.27 13.30 -22.74
C SER A 109 36.44 12.88 -21.53
N PHE A 110 35.88 11.67 -21.59
CA PHE A 110 35.10 11.08 -20.51
C PHE A 110 35.32 9.58 -20.45
N LYS A 111 35.04 8.97 -19.30
CA LYS A 111 35.08 7.52 -19.11
C LYS A 111 33.66 6.95 -19.14
N THR A 112 33.49 5.75 -19.66
CA THR A 112 32.19 5.05 -19.69
C THR A 112 31.61 4.85 -18.28
N VAL A 113 32.46 4.72 -17.25
CA VAL A 113 32.02 4.61 -15.84
C VAL A 113 31.24 5.83 -15.38
N ASP A 114 31.56 7.02 -15.90
CA ASP A 114 30.86 8.26 -15.53
C ASP A 114 29.44 8.33 -16.11
N LEU A 115 29.13 7.43 -17.05
CA LEU A 115 27.77 7.25 -17.59
C LEU A 115 26.93 6.29 -16.74
N ALA A 116 27.52 5.53 -15.82
CA ALA A 116 26.77 4.51 -15.10
C ALA A 116 25.72 5.14 -14.15
N ILE A 117 24.45 4.82 -14.39
CA ILE A 117 23.34 5.13 -13.47
C ILE A 117 23.11 3.89 -12.60
N SER A 118 23.10 4.07 -11.27
CA SER A 118 22.84 2.98 -10.34
C SER A 118 21.34 2.72 -10.21
N GLU A 119 20.92 1.46 -10.20
CA GLU A 119 19.54 1.10 -9.86
C GLU A 119 19.35 1.26 -8.34
N PRO A 120 18.41 2.11 -7.87
CA PRO A 120 18.12 2.23 -6.44
C PRO A 120 17.56 0.93 -5.87
N LYS A 121 18.02 0.53 -4.69
CA LYS A 121 17.58 -0.70 -4.01
C LYS A 121 16.09 -0.70 -3.70
N GLU A 122 15.48 0.47 -3.54
CA GLU A 122 14.06 0.65 -3.26
C GLU A 122 13.19 0.20 -4.44
N ILE A 123 13.68 0.33 -5.68
CA ILE A 123 12.99 -0.20 -6.87
C ILE A 123 12.99 -1.72 -6.85
N LEU A 124 14.07 -2.34 -6.36
CA LEU A 124 14.18 -3.79 -6.20
C LEU A 124 13.26 -4.29 -5.06
N GLU A 125 13.26 -3.62 -3.91
CA GLU A 125 12.34 -3.89 -2.79
C GLU A 125 10.87 -3.84 -3.28
N ALA A 126 10.51 -2.81 -4.05
CA ALA A 126 9.17 -2.68 -4.61
C ALA A 126 8.83 -3.75 -5.64
N TRP A 127 9.83 -4.25 -6.39
CA TRP A 127 9.63 -5.34 -7.33
C TRP A 127 9.39 -6.68 -6.64
N GLU A 128 9.90 -6.88 -5.43
CA GLU A 128 9.65 -8.08 -4.64
C GLU A 128 8.24 -8.07 -4.01
N THR A 129 7.65 -6.88 -3.82
CA THR A 129 6.32 -6.70 -3.21
C THR A 129 5.26 -6.21 -4.19
N LEU A 130 5.25 -6.75 -5.43
CA LEU A 130 4.33 -6.31 -6.49
C LEU A 130 2.85 -6.50 -6.14
N ASP A 131 2.55 -7.44 -5.25
CA ASP A 131 1.22 -7.76 -4.74
C ASP A 131 0.56 -6.58 -4.00
N LEU A 132 1.36 -5.66 -3.46
CA LEU A 132 0.88 -4.49 -2.73
C LEU A 132 0.48 -3.31 -3.64
N PHE A 133 0.78 -3.38 -4.94
CA PHE A 133 0.62 -2.25 -5.86
C PHE A 133 -0.59 -2.41 -6.79
N PRO A 134 -1.22 -1.29 -7.20
CA PRO A 134 -2.22 -1.33 -8.25
C PRO A 134 -1.57 -1.65 -9.60
N GLY A 135 -2.34 -2.29 -10.50
CA GLY A 135 -1.85 -2.75 -11.81
C GLY A 135 -1.19 -1.65 -12.65
N ASP A 136 -1.72 -0.42 -12.61
CA ASP A 136 -1.16 0.72 -13.36
C ASP A 136 0.28 1.05 -12.93
N LEU A 137 0.55 0.96 -11.62
CA LEU A 137 1.85 1.24 -11.05
C LEU A 137 2.84 0.11 -11.32
N ILE A 138 2.37 -1.15 -11.31
CA ILE A 138 3.16 -2.30 -11.74
C ILE A 138 3.63 -2.12 -13.19
N LEU A 139 2.74 -1.67 -14.08
CA LEU A 139 3.09 -1.40 -15.49
C LEU A 139 4.12 -0.26 -15.60
N ALA A 140 3.95 0.82 -14.84
CA ALA A 140 4.89 1.94 -14.82
C ALA A 140 6.29 1.51 -14.30
N LEU A 141 6.34 0.83 -13.15
CA LEU A 141 7.59 0.29 -12.58
C LEU A 141 8.27 -0.70 -13.54
N ARG A 142 7.50 -1.58 -14.19
CA ARG A 142 8.03 -2.52 -15.18
C ARG A 142 8.69 -1.78 -16.34
N THR A 143 8.05 -0.72 -16.84
CA THR A 143 8.56 0.07 -17.97
C THR A 143 9.83 0.83 -17.58
N LEU A 144 9.85 1.44 -16.39
CA LEU A 144 11.03 2.10 -15.83
C LEU A 144 12.19 1.11 -15.63
N ARG A 145 11.92 -0.07 -15.10
CA ARG A 145 12.96 -1.08 -14.89
C ARG A 145 13.49 -1.64 -16.20
N ALA A 146 12.61 -1.86 -17.18
CA ALA A 146 13.01 -2.30 -18.52
C ALA A 146 13.94 -1.27 -19.18
N SER A 147 13.65 0.03 -19.07
CA SER A 147 14.53 1.07 -19.62
C SER A 147 15.88 1.14 -18.92
N LEU A 148 15.94 0.95 -17.59
CA LEU A 148 17.20 0.83 -16.85
C LEU A 148 18.04 -0.39 -17.27
N VAL A 149 17.39 -1.55 -17.42
CA VAL A 149 18.09 -2.78 -17.83
C VAL A 149 18.62 -2.65 -19.26
N LEU A 150 17.82 -2.09 -20.17
CA LEU A 150 18.26 -1.81 -21.55
C LEU A 150 19.44 -0.85 -21.56
N TYR A 151 19.36 0.23 -20.77
CA TYR A 151 20.44 1.21 -20.65
C TYR A 151 21.74 0.57 -20.14
N ARG A 152 21.67 -0.21 -19.05
CA ARG A 152 22.81 -0.91 -18.48
C ARG A 152 23.42 -1.91 -19.46
N THR A 153 22.57 -2.64 -20.19
CA THR A 153 23.00 -3.61 -21.21
C THR A 153 23.70 -2.90 -22.37
N ASP A 154 23.21 -1.73 -22.77
CA ASP A 154 23.85 -0.92 -23.80
C ASP A 154 25.18 -0.32 -23.34
N LEU A 155 25.27 0.14 -22.09
CA LEU A 155 26.54 0.62 -21.51
C LEU A 155 27.57 -0.50 -21.37
N ALA A 156 27.15 -1.72 -21.00
CA ALA A 156 28.05 -2.86 -20.83
C ALA A 156 28.74 -3.31 -22.14
N LYS A 157 28.26 -2.87 -23.30
CA LYS A 157 28.91 -3.12 -24.60
C LYS A 157 30.18 -2.28 -24.79
N PHE A 158 30.36 -1.23 -23.98
CA PHE A 158 31.51 -0.34 -24.04
C PHE A 158 32.48 -0.69 -22.92
N ASP A 159 33.78 -0.63 -23.21
CA ASP A 159 34.80 -0.82 -22.19
C ASP A 159 34.72 0.31 -21.15
N SER A 160 34.75 -0.07 -19.88
CA SER A 160 34.67 0.85 -18.75
C SER A 160 35.91 1.75 -18.63
N GLN A 161 37.07 1.29 -19.11
CA GLN A 161 38.34 1.99 -18.96
C GLN A 161 38.76 2.82 -20.17
N VAL A 162 38.11 2.64 -21.32
CA VAL A 162 38.43 3.39 -22.54
C VAL A 162 37.97 4.84 -22.38
N GLU A 163 38.92 5.75 -22.54
CA GLU A 163 38.68 7.19 -22.60
C GLU A 163 38.30 7.57 -24.04
N TRP A 164 37.17 8.24 -24.20
CA TRP A 164 36.64 8.60 -25.52
C TRP A 164 36.90 10.08 -25.81
N GLU A 165 37.55 10.37 -26.94
CA GLU A 165 37.68 11.74 -27.45
C GLU A 165 36.45 12.14 -28.28
N SER A 166 36.00 13.39 -28.14
CA SER A 166 34.68 13.83 -28.63
C SER A 166 34.56 14.01 -30.16
N THR A 167 35.64 13.85 -30.93
CA THR A 167 35.78 14.56 -32.22
C THR A 167 35.67 13.73 -33.50
N THR A 168 35.50 12.40 -33.47
CA THR A 168 35.37 11.65 -34.75
C THR A 168 33.92 11.47 -35.19
N LEU A 169 33.45 12.43 -36.01
CA LEU A 169 32.15 12.47 -36.69
C LEU A 169 31.78 11.19 -37.48
N ALA A 170 32.75 10.30 -37.75
CA ALA A 170 32.54 9.06 -38.50
C ALA A 170 31.84 7.93 -37.70
N SER A 171 31.65 8.08 -36.38
CA SER A 171 31.09 7.02 -35.52
C SER A 171 29.84 7.41 -34.72
N ILE A 172 29.09 8.45 -35.12
CA ILE A 172 27.93 8.99 -34.37
C ILE A 172 26.90 7.92 -33.93
N LYS A 173 26.70 6.85 -34.73
CA LYS A 173 25.81 5.71 -34.37
C LYS A 173 26.41 4.71 -33.38
N ALA A 174 27.73 4.72 -33.20
CA ALA A 174 28.49 3.90 -32.25
C ALA A 174 28.97 4.69 -31.01
N ASN A 175 28.81 6.01 -30.97
CA ASN A 175 29.28 6.81 -29.85
C ASN A 175 28.41 6.54 -28.59
N PRO A 176 29.00 6.12 -27.45
CA PRO A 176 28.27 5.87 -26.21
C PRO A 176 27.52 7.10 -25.69
N THR A 177 27.99 8.32 -25.96
CA THR A 177 27.31 9.56 -25.54
C THR A 177 25.95 9.78 -26.20
N SER A 178 25.81 9.45 -27.49
CA SER A 178 24.54 9.63 -28.20
C SER A 178 23.49 8.66 -27.68
N ARG A 179 23.88 7.41 -27.42
CA ARG A 179 23.03 6.40 -26.77
C ARG A 179 22.68 6.79 -25.34
N ALA A 180 23.66 7.26 -24.57
CA ALA A 180 23.44 7.71 -23.19
C ALA A 180 22.49 8.90 -23.12
N SER A 181 22.59 9.86 -24.04
CA SER A 181 21.67 11.00 -24.11
C SER A 181 20.23 10.56 -24.41
N VAL A 182 20.02 9.67 -25.38
CA VAL A 182 18.68 9.14 -25.69
C VAL A 182 18.11 8.36 -24.51
N ALA A 183 18.92 7.52 -23.87
CA ALA A 183 18.50 6.76 -22.70
C ALA A 183 18.19 7.67 -21.50
N ALA A 184 19.01 8.69 -21.24
CA ALA A 184 18.77 9.67 -20.17
C ALA A 184 17.43 10.41 -20.37
N LYS A 185 17.15 10.88 -21.59
CA LYS A 185 15.85 11.51 -21.92
C LYS A 185 14.68 10.56 -21.72
N LEU A 186 14.83 9.31 -22.15
CA LEU A 186 13.80 8.28 -21.94
C LEU A 186 13.60 8.01 -20.44
N LEU A 187 14.66 7.91 -19.64
CA LEU A 187 14.59 7.71 -18.20
C LEU A 187 13.93 8.91 -17.50
N ILE A 188 14.23 10.14 -17.90
CA ILE A 188 13.58 11.36 -17.37
C ILE A 188 12.08 11.35 -17.67
N GLN A 189 11.68 10.95 -18.88
CA GLN A 189 10.27 10.84 -19.25
C GLN A 189 9.58 9.74 -18.44
N GLN A 190 10.12 8.52 -18.45
CA GLN A 190 9.54 7.37 -17.75
C GLN A 190 9.47 7.57 -16.23
N SER A 191 10.50 8.19 -15.63
CA SER A 191 10.47 8.54 -14.20
C SER A 191 9.39 9.57 -13.89
N THR A 192 9.17 10.55 -14.76
CA THR A 192 8.10 11.56 -14.58
C THR A 192 6.71 10.94 -14.70
N ASP A 193 6.50 10.05 -15.67
CA ASP A 193 5.24 9.33 -15.83
C ASP A 193 4.97 8.42 -14.62
N THR A 194 6.01 7.73 -14.13
CA THR A 194 5.92 6.86 -12.94
C THR A 194 5.65 7.66 -11.67
N ILE A 195 6.30 8.81 -11.47
CA ILE A 195 6.03 9.71 -10.32
C ILE A 195 4.57 10.19 -10.36
N THR A 196 4.04 10.50 -11.55
CA THR A 196 2.65 10.96 -11.69
C THR A 196 1.67 9.85 -11.29
N ALA A 197 1.89 8.61 -11.74
CA ALA A 197 1.10 7.46 -11.34
C ALA A 197 1.21 7.14 -9.83
N LEU A 198 2.41 7.28 -9.26
CA LEU A 198 2.67 7.13 -7.83
C LEU A 198 1.87 8.13 -7.01
N ARG A 199 1.93 9.42 -7.35
CA ARG A 199 1.22 10.49 -6.64
C ARG A 199 -0.29 10.30 -6.69
N ALA A 200 -0.84 9.87 -7.83
CA ALA A 200 -2.25 9.54 -7.95
C ALA A 200 -2.65 8.40 -6.99
N THR A 201 -1.81 7.37 -6.90
CA THR A 201 -2.02 6.21 -6.01
C THR A 201 -1.90 6.60 -4.53
N ILE A 202 -0.87 7.35 -4.16
CA ILE A 202 -0.66 7.86 -2.80
C ILE A 202 -1.85 8.70 -2.37
N THR A 203 -2.30 9.63 -3.22
CA THR A 203 -3.47 10.47 -2.92
C THR A 203 -4.72 9.63 -2.69
N ARG A 204 -4.94 8.58 -3.50
CA ARG A 204 -6.06 7.66 -3.33
C ARG A 204 -5.99 6.89 -2.00
N LEU A 205 -4.82 6.36 -1.64
CA LEU A 205 -4.62 5.63 -0.39
C LEU A 205 -4.77 6.53 0.83
N THR A 206 -4.20 7.74 0.81
CA THR A 206 -4.36 8.73 1.88
C THR A 206 -5.83 9.10 2.09
N ASN A 207 -6.60 9.26 1.00
CA ASN A 207 -8.03 9.53 1.10
C ASN A 207 -8.84 8.36 1.67
N LEU A 208 -8.42 7.11 1.43
CA LEU A 208 -9.05 5.93 2.02
C LEU A 208 -8.73 5.83 3.52
N LEU A 209 -7.47 6.08 3.90
CA LEU A 209 -7.04 6.12 5.30
C LEU A 209 -7.77 7.20 6.10
N ASN A 210 -7.98 8.39 5.54
CA ASN A 210 -8.70 9.47 6.22
C ASN A 210 -10.21 9.21 6.38
N ARG A 211 -10.77 8.21 5.69
CA ARG A 211 -12.19 7.84 5.77
C ARG A 211 -12.45 6.63 6.67
N ALA A 212 -11.42 5.86 6.99
CA ALA A 212 -11.49 4.70 7.87
C ALA A 212 -11.49 5.13 9.34
#